data_AF-A0AAV1EK50-F1
#
_entry.id   AF-A0AAV1EK50-F1
#
_cell.length_a   1.000
_cell.length_b   1.000
_cell.length_c   1.000
_cell.angle_alpha   90.00
_cell.angle_beta   90.00
_cell.angle_gamma   90.00
#
_symmetry.space_group_name_H-M   'P 1'
#
loop_
_entity.id
_entity.type
_entity.pdbx_description
1 polymer ?
#
loop_
_entity_poly.entity_id
_entity_poly.type
_entity_poly.pdbx_seq_one_letter_code
_entity_poly.pdbx_strand_id
1 'polypeptide(L)'
;MESRQQWLTRLKNELSNSPLVSNVAFGFILMGLEKLVELEFECPCNPTWNGVFSSAFFIIPAVMAFTLMLIIQGCRCDAWCSKTVSLSSFVPAIVWLILLFLDGQYFACAMTDWEGRFVIVDKAAPQKWCEPVSEGDALQELMLRSQQLFVFSQVIGIILLIFICMGLVVYVIRESCRQELEMEDSDVAELTVVRMSSLRNRTS
;
A
#
# COMPACT_ATOMS: atom_id res chain seq x y z
N MET A 1 -23.90 -14.08 -16.27
CA MET A 1 -23.57 -13.77 -14.86
C MET A 1 -22.78 -14.89 -14.18
N GLU A 2 -22.98 -16.17 -14.54
CA GLU A 2 -22.24 -17.30 -13.97
C GLU A 2 -20.73 -17.27 -14.22
N SER A 3 -20.26 -16.95 -15.44
CA SER A 3 -18.81 -16.87 -15.69
C SER A 3 -18.14 -15.82 -14.81
N ARG A 4 -18.86 -14.71 -14.53
CA ARG A 4 -18.41 -13.63 -13.64
C ARG A 4 -18.26 -14.06 -12.19
N GLN A 5 -19.11 -14.96 -11.71
CA GLN A 5 -18.97 -15.45 -10.34
C GLN A 5 -17.92 -16.57 -10.25
N GLN A 6 -17.76 -17.34 -11.32
CA GLN A 6 -16.80 -18.44 -11.39
C GLN A 6 -15.33 -17.98 -11.45
N TRP A 7 -15.03 -16.85 -12.10
CA TRP A 7 -13.66 -16.28 -12.04
C TRP A 7 -13.36 -15.67 -10.68
N LEU A 8 -14.34 -14.99 -10.06
CA LEU A 8 -14.19 -14.42 -8.72
C LEU A 8 -13.95 -15.50 -7.66
N THR A 9 -14.67 -16.62 -7.73
CA THR A 9 -14.47 -17.73 -6.78
C THR A 9 -13.13 -18.41 -6.97
N ARG A 10 -12.64 -18.57 -8.21
CA ARG A 10 -11.28 -19.06 -8.47
C ARG A 10 -10.21 -18.11 -7.94
N LEU A 11 -10.33 -16.82 -8.21
CA LEU A 11 -9.41 -15.80 -7.68
C LEU A 11 -9.39 -15.79 -6.16
N LYS A 12 -10.57 -15.86 -5.53
CA LYS A 12 -10.70 -15.92 -4.07
C LYS A 12 -10.04 -17.17 -3.50
N ASN A 13 -10.21 -18.32 -4.16
CA ASN A 13 -9.60 -19.58 -3.74
C ASN A 13 -8.07 -19.54 -3.84
N GLU A 14 -7.54 -18.98 -4.93
CA GLU A 14 -6.09 -18.81 -5.12
C GLU A 14 -5.49 -17.83 -4.10
N LEU A 15 -6.19 -16.70 -3.85
CA LEU A 15 -5.81 -15.69 -2.87
C LEU A 15 -5.80 -16.24 -1.44
N SER A 16 -6.76 -17.11 -1.10
CA SER A 16 -6.90 -17.72 0.21
C SER A 16 -5.84 -18.80 0.49
N ASN A 17 -5.39 -19.54 -0.53
CA ASN A 17 -4.42 -20.62 -0.36
C ASN A 17 -2.97 -20.13 -0.28
N SER A 18 -2.67 -18.90 -0.71
CA SER A 18 -1.31 -18.33 -0.67
C SER A 18 -1.34 -16.80 -0.56
N PRO A 19 -1.75 -16.25 0.60
CA PRO A 19 -1.85 -14.81 0.81
C PRO A 19 -0.53 -14.09 0.57
N LEU A 20 0.62 -14.73 0.85
CA LEU A 20 1.94 -14.16 0.59
C LEU A 20 2.28 -14.05 -0.90
N VAL A 21 2.05 -15.11 -1.68
CA VAL A 21 2.36 -15.15 -3.14
C VAL A 21 1.46 -14.18 -3.89
N SER A 22 0.18 -14.11 -3.50
CA SER A 22 -0.77 -13.22 -4.15
C SER A 22 -0.50 -11.75 -3.83
N ASN A 23 -0.13 -11.41 -2.59
CA ASN A 23 0.25 -10.03 -2.24
C ASN A 23 1.50 -9.55 -2.99
N VAL A 24 2.47 -10.43 -3.25
CA VAL A 24 3.65 -10.11 -4.07
C VAL A 24 3.23 -9.82 -5.51
N ALA A 25 2.35 -10.66 -6.10
CA ALA A 25 1.83 -10.43 -7.44
C ALA A 25 1.04 -9.11 -7.54
N PHE A 26 0.22 -8.79 -6.54
CA PHE A 26 -0.47 -7.50 -6.45
C PHE A 26 0.51 -6.32 -6.35
N GLY A 27 1.60 -6.46 -5.60
CA GLY A 27 2.66 -5.44 -5.53
C GLY A 27 3.29 -5.16 -6.91
N PHE A 28 3.62 -6.21 -7.67
CA PHE A 28 4.14 -6.05 -9.03
C PHE A 28 3.13 -5.39 -9.98
N ILE A 29 1.85 -5.76 -9.88
CA ILE A 29 0.79 -5.14 -10.68
C ILE A 29 0.67 -3.65 -10.34
N LEU A 30 0.65 -3.30 -9.06
CA LEU A 30 0.57 -1.90 -8.61
C LEU A 30 1.79 -1.08 -9.06
N MET A 31 2.98 -1.66 -9.02
CA MET A 31 4.19 -1.03 -9.55
C MET A 31 4.11 -0.80 -11.07
N GLY A 32 3.63 -1.80 -11.82
CA GLY A 32 3.43 -1.65 -13.26
C GLY A 32 2.38 -0.58 -13.61
N LEU A 33 1.28 -0.53 -12.84
CA LEU A 33 0.26 0.49 -12.98
C LEU A 33 0.79 1.89 -12.63
N GLU A 34 1.59 2.01 -11.57
CA GLU A 34 2.23 3.28 -11.22
C GLU A 34 3.11 3.79 -12.37
N LYS A 35 3.95 2.95 -12.96
CA LYS A 35 4.78 3.33 -14.11
C LYS A 35 3.97 3.73 -15.35
N LEU A 36 2.80 3.11 -15.55
CA LEU A 36 1.91 3.43 -16.65
C LEU A 36 1.22 4.79 -16.45
N VAL A 37 0.71 5.04 -15.24
CA VAL A 37 0.10 6.33 -14.88
C VAL A 37 1.17 7.42 -14.90
N GLU A 38 2.38 7.13 -14.41
CA GLU A 38 3.51 8.06 -14.47
C GLU A 38 3.83 8.44 -15.91
N LEU A 39 3.83 7.49 -16.83
CA LEU A 39 4.08 7.75 -18.25
C LEU A 39 3.08 8.74 -18.84
N GLU A 40 1.78 8.57 -18.55
CA GLU A 40 0.69 9.42 -19.03
C GLU A 40 0.53 10.73 -18.25
N PHE A 41 1.11 10.83 -17.05
CA PHE A 41 0.95 12.00 -16.20
C PHE A 41 1.70 13.21 -16.74
N GLU A 42 0.97 14.32 -16.91
CA GLU A 42 1.48 15.64 -17.23
C GLU A 42 0.98 16.63 -16.18
N CYS A 43 1.91 17.30 -15.49
CA CYS A 43 1.55 18.26 -14.45
C CYS A 43 0.98 19.53 -15.11
N PRO A 44 -0.27 19.95 -14.78
CA PRO A 44 -0.75 21.24 -15.23
C PRO A 44 0.03 22.31 -14.48
N CYS A 45 0.86 23.08 -15.17
CA CYS A 45 1.71 24.11 -14.58
C CYS A 45 0.92 25.40 -14.26
N ASN A 46 -0.20 25.22 -13.54
CA ASN A 46 -1.04 26.28 -13.00
C ASN A 46 -1.32 25.99 -11.51
N PRO A 47 -0.92 26.88 -10.59
CA PRO A 47 -1.01 26.66 -9.15
C PRO A 47 -2.44 26.54 -8.61
N THR A 48 -3.44 26.95 -9.39
CA THR A 48 -4.85 26.85 -8.98
C THR A 48 -5.36 25.41 -9.06
N TRP A 49 -4.84 24.62 -9.99
CA TRP A 49 -5.38 23.30 -10.34
C TRP A 49 -4.39 22.15 -10.14
N ASN A 50 -3.09 22.42 -10.07
CA ASN A 50 -2.05 21.40 -9.96
C ASN A 50 -2.18 20.52 -8.70
N GLY A 51 -2.45 21.12 -7.55
CA GLY A 51 -2.66 20.41 -6.29
C GLY A 51 -3.86 19.48 -6.37
N VAL A 52 -5.01 19.99 -6.83
CA VAL A 52 -6.24 19.20 -6.94
C VAL A 52 -6.09 18.08 -7.96
N PHE A 53 -5.57 18.40 -9.14
CA PHE A 53 -5.36 17.42 -10.21
C PHE A 53 -4.39 16.33 -9.79
N SER A 54 -3.22 16.70 -9.27
CA SER A 54 -2.21 15.73 -8.85
C SER A 54 -2.66 14.89 -7.65
N SER A 55 -3.35 15.49 -6.66
CA SER A 55 -3.90 14.75 -5.52
C SER A 55 -4.97 13.72 -5.92
N ALA A 56 -5.70 13.94 -7.02
CA ALA A 56 -6.65 12.97 -7.53
C ALA A 56 -5.96 11.63 -7.91
N PHE A 57 -4.75 11.68 -8.48
CA PHE A 57 -3.95 10.49 -8.79
C PHE A 57 -3.41 9.78 -7.54
N PHE A 58 -3.26 10.51 -6.42
CA PHE A 58 -2.97 9.88 -5.12
C PHE A 58 -4.18 9.13 -4.57
N ILE A 59 -5.34 9.78 -4.55
CA ILE A 59 -6.51 9.30 -3.79
C ILE A 59 -7.33 8.28 -4.58
N ILE A 60 -7.63 8.53 -5.85
CA ILE A 60 -8.56 7.70 -6.63
C ILE A 60 -8.06 6.25 -6.74
N PRO A 61 -6.81 5.97 -7.16
CA PRO A 61 -6.36 4.58 -7.30
C PRO A 61 -6.23 3.87 -5.95
N ALA A 62 -5.84 4.60 -4.89
CA ALA A 62 -5.81 4.05 -3.53
C ALA A 62 -7.20 3.61 -3.06
N VAL A 63 -8.22 4.46 -3.23
CA VAL A 63 -9.61 4.16 -2.88
C VAL A 63 -10.17 3.02 -3.73
N MET A 64 -9.86 3.01 -5.04
CA MET A 64 -10.26 1.93 -5.95
C MET A 64 -9.67 0.59 -5.53
N ALA A 65 -8.36 0.54 -5.27
CA ALA A 65 -7.66 -0.68 -4.83
C ALA A 65 -8.20 -1.17 -3.48
N PHE A 66 -8.42 -0.26 -2.53
CA PHE A 66 -9.05 -0.58 -1.25
C PHE A 66 -10.45 -1.18 -1.42
N THR A 67 -11.29 -0.55 -2.24
CA THR A 67 -12.67 -1.00 -2.49
C THR A 67 -12.70 -2.37 -3.18
N LEU A 68 -11.84 -2.59 -4.18
CA LEU A 68 -11.70 -3.88 -4.84
C LEU A 68 -11.31 -4.98 -3.84
N MET A 69 -10.36 -4.69 -2.94
CA MET A 69 -9.94 -5.66 -1.93
C MET A 69 -11.08 -5.99 -0.95
N LEU A 70 -11.88 -5.01 -0.54
CA LEU A 70 -13.08 -5.25 0.28
C LEU A 70 -14.10 -6.14 -0.44
N ILE A 71 -14.34 -5.91 -1.73
CA ILE A 71 -15.26 -6.72 -2.54
C ILE A 71 -14.77 -8.17 -2.64
N ILE A 72 -13.47 -8.38 -2.89
CA ILE A 72 -12.86 -9.71 -3.03
C ILE A 72 -12.91 -10.47 -1.70
N GLN A 73 -12.61 -9.81 -0.59
CA GLN A 73 -12.68 -10.40 0.75
C GLN A 73 -14.13 -10.72 1.16
N GLY A 74 -15.11 -10.00 0.60
CA GLY A 74 -16.52 -10.38 0.66
C GLY A 74 -17.22 -10.04 1.97
N CYS A 75 -17.00 -8.84 2.55
CA CYS A 75 -17.91 -8.31 3.59
C CYS A 75 -19.28 -8.10 2.93
N ARG A 76 -20.16 -9.11 3.05
CA ARG A 76 -21.58 -9.02 2.70
C ARG A 76 -22.30 -8.47 3.91
N CYS A 77 -23.01 -7.36 3.74
CA CYS A 77 -23.77 -6.65 4.79
C CYS A 77 -25.04 -7.39 5.24
N ASP A 78 -24.96 -8.68 5.56
CA ASP A 78 -26.05 -9.41 6.21
C ASP A 78 -25.51 -10.04 7.50
N ALA A 79 -25.97 -9.49 8.63
CA ALA A 79 -25.57 -9.83 9.99
C ALA A 79 -24.12 -9.50 10.37
N TRP A 80 -23.93 -8.30 10.91
CA TRP A 80 -22.83 -7.96 11.82
C TRP A 80 -21.41 -8.17 11.21
N CYS A 81 -20.94 -7.21 10.40
CA CYS A 81 -19.49 -7.05 10.13
C CYS A 81 -18.82 -6.54 11.46
N SER A 82 -18.90 -7.36 12.52
CA SER A 82 -18.27 -7.15 13.82
C SER A 82 -16.81 -7.50 13.68
N LYS A 83 -15.94 -6.48 13.76
CA LYS A 83 -14.50 -6.61 14.00
C LYS A 83 -13.83 -7.68 13.14
N THR A 84 -13.57 -7.43 11.88
CA THR A 84 -12.32 -6.78 11.52
C THR A 84 -12.37 -6.52 10.02
N VAL A 85 -12.36 -5.25 9.60
CA VAL A 85 -11.75 -4.94 8.30
C VAL A 85 -10.34 -5.50 8.41
N SER A 86 -10.04 -6.57 7.70
CA SER A 86 -8.74 -7.22 7.80
C SER A 86 -7.69 -6.16 7.45
N LEU A 87 -6.65 -6.00 8.27
CA LEU A 87 -5.56 -5.05 7.98
C LEU A 87 -4.98 -5.26 6.56
N SER A 88 -5.13 -6.47 6.02
CA SER A 88 -4.82 -6.82 4.64
C SER A 88 -5.57 -6.01 3.57
N SER A 89 -6.78 -5.48 3.84
CA SER A 89 -7.53 -4.70 2.85
C SER A 89 -6.87 -3.35 2.53
N PHE A 90 -6.12 -2.80 3.49
CA PHE A 90 -5.41 -1.52 3.33
C PHE A 90 -4.06 -1.68 2.63
N VAL A 91 -3.52 -2.90 2.54
CA VAL A 91 -2.18 -3.15 1.97
C VAL A 91 -2.06 -2.58 0.55
N PRO A 92 -2.99 -2.82 -0.40
CA PRO A 92 -2.88 -2.27 -1.75
C PRO A 92 -2.89 -0.74 -1.79
N ALA A 93 -3.71 -0.10 -0.95
CA ALA A 93 -3.80 1.36 -0.88
C ALA A 93 -2.53 1.97 -0.28
N ILE A 94 -1.97 1.34 0.77
CA ILE A 94 -0.72 1.79 1.40
C ILE A 94 0.46 1.62 0.43
N VAL A 95 0.56 0.48 -0.23
CA VAL A 95 1.60 0.22 -1.24
C VAL A 95 1.53 1.25 -2.36
N TRP A 96 0.33 1.56 -2.86
CA TRP A 96 0.13 2.61 -3.87
C TRP A 96 0.66 3.97 -3.42
N LEU A 97 0.33 4.40 -2.20
CA LEU A 97 0.81 5.67 -1.67
C LEU A 97 2.34 5.70 -1.55
N ILE A 98 2.96 4.62 -1.06
CA ILE A 98 4.42 4.52 -0.96
C ILE A 98 5.07 4.65 -2.33
N LEU A 99 4.55 3.95 -3.34
CA LEU A 99 5.08 4.01 -4.71
C LEU A 99 5.05 5.45 -5.25
N LEU A 100 3.92 6.15 -5.09
CA LEU A 100 3.81 7.55 -5.52
C LEU A 100 4.72 8.51 -4.75
N PHE A 101 4.92 8.29 -3.44
CA PHE A 101 5.87 9.10 -2.66
C PHE A 101 7.32 8.84 -3.07
N LEU A 102 7.68 7.60 -3.37
CA LEU A 102 9.01 7.23 -3.85
C LEU A 102 9.29 7.74 -5.27
N ASP A 103 8.29 7.82 -6.13
CA ASP A 103 8.43 8.49 -7.44
C ASP A 103 8.55 10.02 -7.27
N GLY A 104 7.65 10.62 -6.47
CA GLY A 104 7.73 12.01 -6.05
C GLY A 104 7.28 13.05 -7.09
N GLN A 105 7.00 12.66 -8.33
CA GLN A 105 6.54 13.57 -9.40
C GLN A 105 5.19 14.20 -9.08
N TYR A 106 4.26 13.38 -8.58
CA TYR A 106 2.94 13.84 -8.16
C TYR A 106 3.05 14.78 -6.95
N PHE A 107 3.85 14.41 -5.95
CA PHE A 107 4.04 15.26 -4.77
C PHE A 107 4.68 16.61 -5.12
N ALA A 108 5.72 16.59 -5.96
CA ALA A 108 6.38 17.81 -6.44
C ALA A 108 5.41 18.68 -7.24
N CYS A 109 4.59 18.10 -8.13
CA CYS A 109 3.56 18.81 -8.87
C CYS A 109 2.50 19.44 -7.94
N ALA A 110 2.06 18.70 -6.92
CA ALA A 110 1.06 19.18 -5.97
C ALA A 110 1.57 20.33 -5.08
N MET A 111 2.87 20.36 -4.79
CA MET A 111 3.52 21.40 -3.97
C MET A 111 4.09 22.56 -4.79
N THR A 112 4.05 22.48 -6.11
CA THR A 112 4.52 23.55 -6.99
C THR A 112 3.56 24.74 -6.92
N ASP A 113 4.06 25.95 -6.70
CA ASP A 113 3.26 27.17 -6.57
C ASP A 113 3.44 28.15 -7.73
N TRP A 114 4.26 27.82 -8.73
CA TRP A 114 4.55 28.67 -9.88
C TRP A 114 3.83 28.23 -11.15
N GLU A 115 3.52 29.20 -12.01
CA GLU A 115 3.11 28.95 -13.39
C GLU A 115 4.34 28.66 -14.26
N GLY A 116 4.16 27.80 -15.26
CA GLY A 116 5.26 27.40 -16.11
C GLY A 116 4.82 26.63 -17.35
N ARG A 117 5.81 26.18 -18.10
CA ARG A 117 5.65 25.27 -19.23
C ARG A 117 6.05 23.87 -18.79
N PHE A 118 5.20 22.89 -19.06
CA PHE A 118 5.55 21.50 -18.83
C PHE A 118 6.69 21.10 -19.76
N VAL A 119 7.79 20.60 -19.20
CA VAL A 119 8.94 20.11 -19.95
C VAL A 119 9.44 18.79 -19.39
N ILE A 120 9.93 17.96 -20.31
CA ILE A 120 10.59 16.69 -20.01
C ILE A 120 12.07 16.92 -20.31
N VAL A 121 12.92 16.83 -19.28
CA VAL A 121 14.37 16.97 -19.46
C VAL A 121 14.97 15.57 -19.50
N ASP A 122 15.43 15.17 -20.68
CA ASP A 122 16.15 13.91 -20.89
C ASP A 122 17.57 14.02 -20.31
N LYS A 123 17.69 13.78 -19.01
CA LYS A 123 18.96 13.42 -18.36
C LYS A 123 18.93 11.91 -18.11
N ALA A 124 19.98 11.34 -17.50
CA ALA A 124 20.05 9.90 -17.20
C ALA A 124 18.83 9.34 -16.43
N ALA A 125 18.03 10.21 -15.80
CA ALA A 125 16.65 9.95 -15.41
C ALA A 125 15.76 11.08 -16.01
N PRO A 126 14.71 10.76 -16.79
CA PRO A 126 13.81 11.77 -17.35
C PRO A 126 13.08 12.50 -16.23
N GLN A 127 13.27 13.81 -16.12
CA GLN A 127 12.65 14.62 -15.07
C GLN A 127 11.50 15.44 -15.66
N LYS A 128 10.27 15.12 -15.26
CA LYS A 128 9.06 15.87 -15.60
C LYS A 128 8.90 17.04 -14.62
N TRP A 129 8.87 18.27 -15.12
CA TRP A 129 8.70 19.45 -14.26
C TRP A 129 8.08 20.65 -14.98
N CYS A 130 7.67 21.64 -14.19
CA CYS A 130 7.14 22.90 -14.67
C CYS A 130 8.26 23.94 -14.75
N GLU A 131 8.74 24.20 -15.97
CA GLU A 131 9.74 25.24 -16.24
C GLU A 131 9.11 26.63 -16.10
N PRO A 132 9.59 27.48 -15.19
CA PRO A 132 9.07 28.83 -15.02
C PRO A 132 9.43 29.71 -16.22
N VAL A 133 8.62 30.75 -16.46
CA VAL A 133 8.84 31.72 -17.56
C VAL A 133 9.94 32.75 -17.22
N SER A 134 10.47 32.75 -15.98
CA SER A 134 11.42 33.75 -15.48
C SER A 134 12.87 33.51 -15.93
N GLU A 135 13.67 34.59 -16.00
CA GLU A 135 15.08 34.55 -16.40
C GLU A 135 16.05 33.95 -15.35
N GLY A 136 17.21 33.51 -15.85
CA GLY A 136 18.33 32.77 -15.25
C GLY A 136 18.35 32.45 -13.75
N ASP A 137 18.52 33.45 -12.88
CA ASP A 137 18.75 33.19 -11.46
C ASP A 137 17.52 32.57 -10.77
N ALA A 138 16.31 33.01 -11.14
CA ALA A 138 15.06 32.46 -10.63
C ALA A 138 14.80 31.04 -11.15
N LEU A 139 15.23 30.74 -12.38
CA LEU A 139 15.16 29.40 -12.96
C LEU A 139 15.97 28.39 -12.15
N GLN A 140 17.20 28.76 -11.77
CA GLN A 140 18.09 27.88 -11.00
C GLN A 140 17.56 27.63 -9.58
N GLU A 141 17.03 28.67 -8.92
CA GLU A 141 16.43 28.53 -7.59
C GLU A 141 15.20 27.61 -7.62
N LEU A 142 14.31 27.79 -8.61
CA LEU A 142 13.10 26.98 -8.78
C LEU A 142 13.44 25.53 -9.14
N MET A 143 14.47 25.31 -9.94
CA MET A 143 14.99 23.97 -10.23
C MET A 143 15.48 23.28 -8.95
N LEU A 144 16.24 23.99 -8.10
CA LEU A 144 16.71 23.45 -6.82
C LEU A 144 15.54 23.14 -5.88
N ARG A 145 14.55 24.03 -5.80
CA ARG A 145 13.34 23.83 -4.99
C ARG A 145 12.54 22.62 -5.47
N SER A 146 12.38 22.46 -6.78
CA SER A 146 11.74 21.28 -7.37
C SER A 146 12.47 19.99 -6.97
N GLN A 147 13.81 19.94 -7.11
CA GLN A 147 14.61 18.80 -6.66
C GLN A 147 14.47 18.53 -5.15
N GLN A 148 14.41 19.57 -4.32
CA GLN A 148 14.16 19.41 -2.89
C GLN A 148 12.78 18.79 -2.62
N LEU A 149 11.73 19.17 -3.35
CA LEU A 149 10.40 18.57 -3.22
C LEU A 149 10.40 17.08 -3.60
N PHE A 150 11.13 16.69 -4.65
CA PHE A 150 11.33 15.28 -5.02
C PHE A 150 12.00 14.48 -3.89
N VAL A 151 13.14 14.96 -3.39
CA VAL A 151 13.88 14.30 -2.32
C VAL A 151 13.03 14.25 -1.04
N PHE A 152 12.31 15.32 -0.72
CA PHE A 152 11.43 15.36 0.43
C PHE A 152 10.31 14.32 0.35
N SER A 153 9.68 14.18 -0.83
CA SER A 153 8.69 13.12 -1.09
C SER A 153 9.28 11.72 -0.88
N GLN A 154 10.48 11.47 -1.42
CA GLN A 154 11.15 10.18 -1.27
C GLN A 154 11.49 9.87 0.19
N VAL A 155 11.95 10.87 0.94
CA VAL A 155 12.22 10.74 2.37
C VAL A 155 10.94 10.38 3.13
N ILE A 156 9.81 11.02 2.82
CA ILE A 156 8.51 10.64 3.40
C ILE A 156 8.17 9.18 3.05
N GLY A 157 8.30 8.79 1.79
CA GLY A 157 8.05 7.42 1.33
C GLY A 157 8.92 6.38 2.06
N ILE A 158 10.22 6.66 2.21
CA ILE A 158 11.17 5.78 2.93
C ILE A 158 10.80 5.70 4.41
N ILE A 159 10.48 6.81 5.06
CA ILE A 159 10.08 6.83 6.48
C ILE A 159 8.82 5.98 6.68
N LEU A 160 7.80 6.16 5.83
CA LEU A 160 6.57 5.36 5.87
C LEU A 160 6.87 3.86 5.67
N LEU A 161 7.73 3.52 4.72
CA LEU A 161 8.14 2.15 4.46
C LEU A 161 8.83 1.52 5.68
N ILE A 162 9.75 2.25 6.33
CA ILE A 162 10.43 1.80 7.55
C ILE A 162 9.41 1.53 8.66
N PHE A 163 8.47 2.44 8.90
CA PHE A 163 7.44 2.25 9.93
C PHE A 163 6.57 1.02 9.66
N ILE A 164 6.20 0.78 8.40
CA ILE A 164 5.41 -0.38 8.02
C ILE A 164 6.22 -1.66 8.17
N CYS A 165 7.46 -1.69 7.72
CA CYS A 165 8.35 -2.85 7.90
C CYS A 165 8.54 -3.18 9.38
N MET A 166 8.82 -2.19 10.22
CA MET A 166 8.96 -2.38 11.67
C MET A 166 7.65 -2.86 12.30
N GLY A 167 6.51 -2.29 11.90
CA GLY A 167 5.18 -2.73 12.36
C GLY A 167 4.88 -4.17 11.98
N LEU A 168 5.20 -4.58 10.76
CA LEU A 168 5.04 -5.96 10.28
C LEU A 168 5.96 -6.93 11.02
N VAL A 169 7.22 -6.56 11.25
CA VAL A 169 8.17 -7.38 12.04
C VAL A 169 7.64 -7.58 13.45
N VAL A 170 7.22 -6.50 14.13
CA VAL A 170 6.64 -6.58 15.48
C VAL A 170 5.37 -7.41 15.49
N TYR A 171 4.50 -7.26 14.48
CA TYR A 171 3.28 -8.05 14.35
C TYR A 171 3.59 -9.54 14.20
N VAL A 172 4.51 -9.91 13.31
CA VAL A 172 4.92 -11.30 13.10
C VAL A 172 5.52 -11.88 14.38
N ILE A 173 6.43 -11.16 15.05
CA ILE A 173 7.02 -11.61 16.32
C ILE A 173 5.92 -11.85 17.37
N ARG A 174 4.98 -10.90 17.54
CA ARG A 174 3.90 -11.03 18.51
C ARG A 174 2.99 -12.23 18.20
N GLU A 175 2.64 -12.42 16.94
CA GLU A 175 1.80 -13.52 16.52
C GLU A 175 2.51 -14.87 16.70
N SER A 176 3.80 -14.95 16.35
CA SER A 176 4.62 -16.15 16.59
C SER A 176 4.74 -16.48 18.07
N CYS A 177 5.04 -15.51 18.93
CA CYS A 177 5.09 -15.72 20.37
C CYS A 177 3.73 -16.13 20.95
N ARG A 178 2.64 -15.59 20.42
CA ARG A 178 1.28 -15.96 20.84
C ARG A 178 0.96 -17.42 20.47
N GLN A 179 1.32 -17.85 19.27
CA GLN A 179 1.13 -19.23 18.83
C GLN A 179 1.92 -20.23 19.69
N GLU A 180 3.16 -19.90 20.06
CA GLU A 180 3.95 -20.75 20.97
C GLU A 180 3.30 -20.90 22.35
N LEU A 181 2.75 -19.82 22.92
CA LEU A 181 2.04 -19.87 24.21
C LEU A 181 0.72 -20.67 24.14
N GLU A 182 -0.04 -20.56 23.05
CA GLU A 182 -1.29 -21.30 22.86
C GLU A 182 -1.04 -22.82 22.66
N MET A 183 0.08 -23.21 22.03
CA MET A 183 0.49 -24.60 21.90
C MET A 183 0.96 -25.20 23.25
N GLU A 184 1.75 -24.45 24.02
CA GLU A 184 2.23 -24.91 25.34
C GLU A 184 1.07 -25.16 26.32
N ASP A 185 0.05 -24.28 26.35
CA ASP A 185 -1.13 -24.45 27.21
C ASP A 185 -2.00 -25.67 26.79
N SER A 186 -2.09 -25.93 25.48
CA SER A 186 -2.82 -27.10 24.94
C SER A 186 -2.14 -28.43 25.30
N ASP A 187 -0.80 -28.50 25.18
CA ASP A 187 -0.04 -29.70 25.52
C ASP A 187 -0.12 -30.01 27.03
N VAL A 188 -0.08 -28.98 27.88
CA VAL A 188 -0.22 -29.13 29.34
C VAL A 188 -1.63 -29.59 29.71
N ALA A 189 -2.66 -29.05 29.04
CA ALA A 189 -4.06 -29.45 29.25
C ALA A 189 -4.30 -30.91 28.84
N GLU A 190 -3.78 -31.37 27.70
CA GLU A 190 -3.87 -32.79 27.30
C GLU A 190 -3.16 -33.71 28.32
N LEU A 191 -1.96 -33.33 28.75
CA LEU A 191 -1.19 -34.14 29.69
C LEU A 191 -1.88 -34.26 31.07
N THR A 192 -2.57 -33.21 31.53
CA THR A 192 -3.34 -33.24 32.78
C THR A 192 -4.60 -34.11 32.66
N VAL A 193 -5.29 -34.06 31.52
CA VAL A 193 -6.47 -34.93 31.26
C VAL A 193 -6.08 -36.40 31.24
N VAL A 194 -4.97 -36.76 30.58
CA VAL A 194 -4.43 -38.14 30.55
C VAL A 194 -4.05 -38.63 31.95
N ARG A 195 -3.46 -37.75 32.77
CA ARG A 195 -3.09 -38.10 34.16
C ARG A 195 -4.32 -38.34 35.04
N MET A 196 -5.36 -37.54 34.89
CA MET A 196 -6.62 -37.70 35.64
C MET A 196 -7.37 -38.98 35.25
N SER A 197 -7.40 -39.34 33.96
CA SER A 197 -8.04 -40.57 33.49
C SER A 197 -7.28 -41.83 33.97
N SER A 198 -5.95 -41.79 34.00
CA SER A 198 -5.11 -42.86 34.56
C SER A 198 -5.35 -43.09 36.06
N LEU A 199 -5.47 -42.01 36.85
CA LEU A 199 -5.76 -42.10 38.29
C LEU A 199 -7.16 -42.65 38.57
N ARG A 200 -8.15 -42.28 37.75
CA ARG A 200 -9.52 -42.79 37.84
C ARG A 200 -9.61 -44.29 37.54
N ASN A 201 -8.83 -44.80 36.57
CA ASN A 201 -8.78 -46.23 36.28
C ASN A 201 -8.05 -47.08 37.34
N ARG A 202 -7.23 -46.47 38.20
CA ARG A 202 -6.54 -47.19 39.30
C ARG A 202 -7.35 -47.27 40.60
N THR A 203 -8.44 -46.52 40.70
CA THR A 203 -9.24 -46.39 41.92
C THR A 203 -10.60 -47.09 41.83
N SER A 204 -10.89 -47.75 40.70
CA SER A 204 -12.02 -48.66 40.49
C SER A 204 -11.55 -50.11 40.44
#